data_AF-A0A850QNA1-F1
#
_entry.id   AF-A0A850QNA1-F1
#
_cell.length_a   1.000
_cell.length_b   1.000
_cell.length_c   1.000
_cell.angle_alpha   90.00
_cell.angle_beta   90.00
_cell.angle_gamma   90.00
#
_symmetry.space_group_name_H-M   'P 1'
#
loop_
_entity.id
_entity.type
_entity.pdbx_description
1 polymer ?
#
loop_
_entity_poly.entity_id
_entity_poly.type
_entity_poly.pdbx_seq_one_letter_code
_entity_poly.pdbx_strand_id
1 'polypeptide(L)'
;AMTAIICLPRQFHTIVVENQQPKDLHLARKVFPLYLLLMGLGVLPIAILGQQLLPRVSADTLVINLPLYLQHNWLAILTFLGGTSAAAGMVIVSTIALAIMLSNDLVLPLLLRRLPIPQRSFKAFSQVLLKIRRLLIGLVLLAAWGVALALESISSLATIGLLAFAAMAQFAPALIGGIYWRKGNRNGVFCGLAVGITLWLLTLMQQADLLAGSGETNVVLWLLTPPPTLLAAEVSITDWGMFLSLLANLLCYVVVSLLSRASLTERLQAASFVGVPVPEQDSGRLYQTRVTVAELEMLVARFVGRKRTRQAFAQYSQQHQPLVSSQLASANLIRHTERMLAGV
;
A
#
# COMPACT_ATOMS: atom_id res chain seq x y z
N ALA A 1 -1.15 -5.29 -14.56
CA ALA A 1 -2.29 -5.87 -13.78
C ALA A 1 -1.84 -6.54 -12.47
N MET A 2 -0.94 -7.55 -12.48
CA MET A 2 -0.59 -8.29 -11.25
C MET A 2 0.02 -7.44 -10.13
N THR A 3 0.87 -6.47 -10.47
CA THR A 3 1.47 -5.53 -9.50
C THR A 3 0.43 -4.61 -8.83
N ALA A 4 -0.61 -4.23 -9.56
CA ALA A 4 -1.69 -3.37 -9.05
C ALA A 4 -2.49 -4.04 -7.93
N ILE A 5 -2.61 -5.37 -7.94
CA ILE A 5 -3.31 -6.11 -6.88
C ILE A 5 -2.66 -5.87 -5.52
N ILE A 6 -1.33 -5.82 -5.45
CA ILE A 6 -0.61 -5.62 -4.19
C ILE A 6 -0.65 -4.14 -3.79
N CYS A 7 -0.61 -3.23 -4.77
CA CYS A 7 -0.62 -1.79 -4.53
C CYS A 7 -2.01 -1.25 -4.13
N LEU A 8 -3.09 -1.99 -4.42
CA LEU A 8 -4.44 -1.57 -4.10
C LEU A 8 -4.63 -1.48 -2.58
N PRO A 9 -5.04 -0.31 -2.05
CA PRO A 9 -5.18 -0.10 -0.61
C PRO A 9 -6.09 -1.14 0.06
N ARG A 10 -7.22 -1.46 -0.57
CA ARG A 10 -8.13 -2.50 -0.08
C ARG A 10 -7.47 -3.88 -0.01
N GLN A 11 -6.72 -4.27 -1.04
CA GLN A 11 -6.06 -5.58 -1.06
C GLN A 11 -4.95 -5.64 0.01
N PHE A 12 -4.19 -4.55 0.18
CA PHE A 12 -3.23 -4.43 1.26
C PHE A 12 -3.90 -4.57 2.65
N HIS A 13 -5.03 -3.90 2.87
CA HIS A 13 -5.80 -4.04 4.12
C HIS A 13 -6.16 -5.50 4.40
N THR A 14 -6.73 -6.19 3.43
CA THR A 14 -7.16 -7.58 3.60
C THR A 14 -5.97 -8.52 3.79
N ILE A 15 -4.85 -8.30 3.08
CA ILE A 15 -3.65 -9.14 3.18
C ILE A 15 -2.90 -8.93 4.51
N VAL A 16 -2.89 -7.71 5.05
CA VAL A 16 -2.03 -7.33 6.18
C VAL A 16 -2.80 -7.10 7.48
N VAL A 17 -3.92 -6.37 7.43
CA VAL A 17 -4.67 -5.95 8.62
C VAL A 17 -5.71 -6.98 9.05
N GLU A 18 -6.40 -7.59 8.09
CA GLU A 18 -7.44 -8.60 8.37
C GLU A 18 -6.87 -10.02 8.53
N ASN A 19 -5.62 -10.21 8.13
CA ASN A 19 -4.96 -11.49 8.21
C ASN A 19 -4.50 -11.81 9.64
N GLN A 20 -5.18 -12.76 10.27
CA GLN A 20 -4.92 -13.17 11.65
C GLN A 20 -3.83 -14.24 11.74
N GLN A 21 -3.64 -15.06 10.69
CA GLN A 21 -2.65 -16.15 10.68
C GLN A 21 -1.84 -16.21 9.38
N PRO A 22 -0.50 -16.33 9.45
CA PRO A 22 0.36 -16.41 8.26
C PRO A 22 0.10 -17.65 7.38
N LYS A 23 -0.58 -18.67 7.91
CA LYS A 23 -1.02 -19.85 7.15
C LYS A 23 -2.11 -19.53 6.13
N ASP A 24 -2.94 -18.52 6.39
CA ASP A 24 -4.05 -18.13 5.52
C ASP A 24 -3.54 -17.62 4.16
N LEU A 25 -2.37 -16.94 4.15
CA LEU A 25 -1.72 -16.50 2.92
C LEU A 25 -1.27 -17.66 2.02
N HIS A 26 -0.80 -18.76 2.62
CA HIS A 26 -0.35 -19.93 1.87
C HIS A 26 -1.51 -20.63 1.17
N LEU A 27 -2.66 -20.69 1.84
CA LEU A 27 -3.89 -21.24 1.28
C LEU A 27 -4.45 -20.30 0.20
N ALA A 28 -4.53 -18.99 0.48
CA ALA A 28 -4.98 -17.99 -0.49
C ALA A 28 -4.17 -18.02 -1.79
N ARG A 29 -2.84 -18.21 -1.72
CA ARG A 29 -1.98 -18.34 -2.91
C ARG A 29 -2.38 -19.48 -3.86
N LYS A 30 -2.98 -20.55 -3.34
CA LYS A 30 -3.48 -21.68 -4.15
C LYS A 30 -4.94 -21.51 -4.56
N VAL A 31 -5.79 -21.10 -3.61
CA VAL A 31 -7.24 -21.01 -3.82
C VAL A 31 -7.61 -19.83 -4.71
N PHE A 32 -6.90 -18.70 -4.61
CA PHE A 32 -7.23 -17.50 -5.38
C PHE A 32 -7.07 -17.68 -6.90
N PRO A 33 -5.95 -18.23 -7.43
CA PRO A 33 -5.85 -18.54 -8.86
C PRO A 33 -6.87 -19.56 -9.32
N LEU A 34 -7.15 -20.60 -8.51
CA LEU A 34 -8.16 -21.61 -8.84
C LEU A 34 -9.56 -20.99 -8.93
N TYR A 35 -9.90 -20.11 -8.00
CA TYR A 35 -11.14 -19.34 -8.02
C TYR A 35 -11.27 -18.48 -9.27
N LEU A 36 -10.20 -17.75 -9.66
CA LEU A 36 -10.19 -16.96 -10.88
C LEU A 36 -10.36 -17.83 -12.14
N LEU A 37 -9.73 -19.01 -12.18
CA LEU A 37 -9.85 -19.95 -13.29
C LEU A 37 -11.30 -20.45 -13.43
N LEU A 38 -11.92 -20.86 -12.32
CA LEU A 38 -13.31 -21.31 -12.30
C LEU A 38 -14.28 -20.20 -12.75
N MET A 39 -14.08 -18.96 -12.28
CA MET A 39 -14.87 -17.82 -12.73
C MET A 39 -14.64 -17.50 -14.22
N GLY A 40 -13.39 -17.51 -14.68
CA GLY A 40 -13.04 -17.28 -16.08
C GLY A 40 -13.66 -18.31 -17.02
N LEU A 41 -13.73 -19.58 -16.58
CA LEU A 41 -14.38 -20.66 -17.32
C LEU A 41 -15.88 -20.41 -17.51
N GLY A 42 -16.54 -19.76 -16.54
CA GLY A 42 -17.95 -19.35 -16.67
C GLY A 42 -18.15 -18.15 -17.61
N VAL A 43 -17.21 -17.21 -17.65
CA VAL A 43 -17.32 -15.99 -18.47
C VAL A 43 -17.06 -16.27 -19.95
N LEU A 44 -16.10 -17.14 -20.27
CA LEU A 44 -15.69 -17.43 -21.65
C LEU A 44 -16.85 -17.86 -22.58
N PRO A 45 -17.69 -18.86 -22.24
CA PRO A 45 -18.79 -19.27 -23.12
C PRO A 45 -19.83 -18.16 -23.31
N ILE A 46 -20.09 -17.36 -22.28
CA ILE A 46 -21.02 -16.22 -22.37
C ILE A 46 -20.49 -15.18 -23.36
N ALA A 47 -19.19 -14.88 -23.32
CA ALA A 47 -18.57 -13.94 -24.24
C ALA A 47 -18.61 -14.44 -25.70
N ILE A 48 -18.30 -15.71 -25.94
CA ILE A 48 -18.30 -16.31 -27.28
C ILE A 48 -19.74 -16.30 -27.86
N LEU A 49 -20.72 -16.79 -27.10
CA LEU A 49 -22.11 -16.81 -27.55
C LEU A 49 -22.68 -15.40 -27.71
N GLY A 50 -22.31 -14.48 -26.81
CA GLY A 50 -22.73 -13.08 -26.88
C GLY A 50 -22.22 -12.37 -28.14
N GLN A 51 -20.97 -12.60 -28.54
CA GLN A 51 -20.44 -12.02 -29.79
C GLN A 51 -21.14 -12.59 -31.04
N GLN A 52 -21.50 -13.88 -31.03
CA GLN A 52 -22.17 -14.51 -32.17
C GLN A 52 -23.64 -14.08 -32.29
N LEU A 53 -24.36 -14.02 -31.18
CA LEU A 53 -25.81 -13.77 -31.16
C LEU A 53 -26.17 -12.28 -31.06
N LEU A 54 -25.33 -11.47 -30.41
CA LEU A 54 -25.59 -10.06 -30.09
C LEU A 54 -24.38 -9.16 -30.43
N PRO A 55 -23.91 -9.13 -31.70
CA PRO A 55 -22.69 -8.41 -32.08
C PRO A 55 -22.76 -6.88 -31.93
N ARG A 56 -23.97 -6.31 -31.80
CA ARG A 56 -24.20 -4.86 -31.65
C ARG A 56 -24.37 -4.40 -30.19
N VAL A 57 -24.34 -5.33 -29.24
CA VAL A 57 -24.51 -5.05 -27.81
C VAL A 57 -23.15 -4.94 -27.14
N SER A 58 -23.02 -4.03 -26.16
CA SER A 58 -21.78 -3.88 -25.41
C SER A 58 -21.44 -5.16 -24.65
N ALA A 59 -20.15 -5.55 -24.67
CA ALA A 59 -19.67 -6.76 -24.00
C ALA A 59 -20.03 -6.78 -22.50
N ASP A 60 -20.03 -5.60 -21.87
CA ASP A 60 -20.32 -5.42 -20.45
C ASP A 60 -21.77 -5.75 -20.06
N THR A 61 -22.70 -5.73 -21.02
CA THR A 61 -24.13 -5.99 -20.78
C THR A 61 -24.60 -7.35 -21.32
N LEU A 62 -23.71 -8.14 -21.94
CA LEU A 62 -24.04 -9.43 -22.53
C LEU A 62 -24.65 -10.41 -21.53
N VAL A 63 -24.18 -10.39 -20.28
CA VAL A 63 -24.69 -11.30 -19.22
C VAL A 63 -26.20 -11.10 -18.99
N ILE A 64 -26.71 -9.88 -19.17
CA ILE A 64 -28.14 -9.54 -19.00
C ILE A 64 -28.89 -9.65 -20.33
N ASN A 65 -28.26 -9.24 -21.43
CA ASN A 65 -28.92 -9.19 -22.74
C ASN A 65 -29.05 -10.57 -23.39
N LEU A 66 -28.15 -11.51 -23.11
CA LEU A 66 -28.19 -12.87 -23.67
C LEU A 66 -29.43 -13.66 -23.20
N PRO A 67 -29.78 -13.71 -21.90
CA PRO A 67 -31.02 -14.35 -21.46
C PRO A 67 -32.28 -13.64 -21.96
N LEU A 68 -32.27 -12.30 -22.09
CA LEU A 68 -33.38 -11.54 -22.65
C LEU A 68 -33.62 -11.88 -24.13
N TYR A 69 -32.54 -12.01 -24.91
CA TYR A 69 -32.63 -12.43 -26.30
C TYR A 69 -33.23 -13.83 -26.45
N LEU A 70 -32.86 -14.75 -25.54
CA LEU A 70 -33.40 -16.11 -25.47
C LEU A 70 -34.79 -16.19 -24.79
N GLN A 71 -35.45 -15.06 -24.49
CA GLN A 71 -36.77 -14.98 -23.83
C GLN A 71 -36.82 -15.61 -22.42
N HIS A 72 -35.67 -15.76 -21.76
CA HIS A 72 -35.55 -16.26 -20.39
C HIS A 72 -35.45 -15.12 -19.37
N ASN A 73 -36.55 -14.36 -19.23
CA ASN A 73 -36.60 -13.15 -18.40
C ASN A 73 -36.24 -13.37 -16.92
N TRP A 74 -36.59 -14.53 -16.35
CA TRP A 74 -36.26 -14.85 -14.96
C TRP A 74 -34.74 -14.91 -14.74
N LEU A 75 -33.99 -15.41 -15.72
CA LEU A 75 -32.54 -15.55 -15.64
C LEU A 75 -31.87 -14.19 -15.82
N ALA A 76 -32.45 -13.31 -16.65
CA ALA A 76 -32.05 -11.91 -16.72
C ALA A 76 -32.22 -11.19 -15.37
N ILE A 77 -33.35 -11.38 -14.68
CA ILE A 77 -33.58 -10.79 -13.34
C ILE A 77 -32.57 -11.35 -12.32
N LEU A 78 -32.29 -12.65 -12.35
CA LEU A 78 -31.32 -13.27 -11.45
C LEU A 78 -29.91 -12.71 -11.70
N THR A 79 -29.48 -12.61 -12.96
CA THR A 79 -28.17 -12.02 -13.30
C THR A 79 -28.09 -10.55 -12.93
N PHE A 80 -29.15 -9.77 -13.11
CA PHE A 80 -29.22 -8.38 -12.68
C PHE A 80 -29.09 -8.25 -11.16
N LEU A 81 -29.82 -9.05 -10.39
CA LEU A 81 -29.75 -9.03 -8.92
C LEU A 81 -28.36 -9.46 -8.42
N GLY A 82 -27.78 -10.50 -9.03
CA GLY A 82 -26.42 -10.96 -8.72
C GLY A 82 -25.36 -9.91 -9.06
N GLY A 83 -25.43 -9.31 -10.25
CA GLY A 83 -24.49 -8.28 -10.70
C GLY A 83 -24.57 -6.99 -9.87
N THR A 84 -25.78 -6.51 -9.58
CA THR A 84 -26.00 -5.32 -8.74
C THR A 84 -25.55 -5.55 -7.30
N SER A 85 -25.83 -6.73 -6.72
CA SER A 85 -25.37 -7.10 -5.39
C SER A 85 -23.84 -7.18 -5.30
N ALA A 86 -23.19 -7.83 -6.26
CA ALA A 86 -21.74 -7.92 -6.32
C ALA A 86 -21.07 -6.54 -6.47
N ALA A 87 -21.61 -5.69 -7.34
CA ALA A 87 -21.13 -4.32 -7.53
C ALA A 87 -21.30 -3.47 -6.26
N ALA A 88 -22.49 -3.49 -5.65
CA ALA A 88 -22.76 -2.75 -4.41
C ALA A 88 -21.84 -3.22 -3.26
N GLY A 89 -21.68 -4.53 -3.10
CA GLY A 89 -20.75 -5.09 -2.11
C GLY A 89 -19.31 -4.64 -2.34
N MET A 90 -18.86 -4.63 -3.59
CA MET A 90 -17.51 -4.16 -3.92
C MET A 90 -17.33 -2.67 -3.60
N VAL A 91 -18.31 -1.82 -3.92
CA VAL A 91 -18.28 -0.37 -3.63
C VAL A 91 -18.23 -0.12 -2.12
N ILE A 92 -19.07 -0.80 -1.33
CA ILE A 92 -19.14 -0.63 0.13
C ILE A 92 -17.79 -0.98 0.76
N VAL A 93 -17.25 -2.17 0.47
CA VAL A 93 -16.00 -2.63 1.08
C VAL A 93 -14.82 -1.74 0.67
N SER A 94 -14.72 -1.35 -0.61
CA SER A 94 -13.65 -0.47 -1.09
C SER A 94 -13.70 0.92 -0.45
N THR A 95 -14.90 1.49 -0.30
CA THR A 95 -15.07 2.83 0.29
C THR A 95 -14.74 2.82 1.78
N ILE A 96 -15.15 1.79 2.51
CA ILE A 96 -14.81 1.64 3.94
C ILE A 96 -13.30 1.50 4.12
N ALA A 97 -12.66 0.61 3.37
CA ALA A 97 -11.20 0.42 3.46
C ALA A 97 -10.45 1.72 3.16
N LEU A 98 -10.83 2.43 2.09
CA LEU A 98 -10.18 3.69 1.72
C LEU A 98 -10.40 4.78 2.77
N ALA A 99 -11.60 4.89 3.34
CA ALA A 99 -11.88 5.85 4.40
C ALA A 99 -11.11 5.55 5.69
N ILE A 100 -10.90 4.26 6.03
CA ILE A 100 -10.08 3.85 7.18
C ILE A 100 -8.62 4.27 6.96
N MET A 101 -8.06 3.98 5.78
CA MET A 101 -6.68 4.35 5.45
C MET A 101 -6.48 5.86 5.40
N LEU A 102 -7.34 6.60 4.69
CA LEU A 102 -7.30 8.07 4.66
C LEU A 102 -7.39 8.67 6.07
N SER A 103 -8.26 8.11 6.92
CA SER A 103 -8.42 8.56 8.30
C SER A 103 -7.14 8.36 9.12
N ASN A 104 -6.48 7.22 9.00
CA ASN A 104 -5.31 6.87 9.81
C ASN A 104 -3.99 7.44 9.26
N ASP A 105 -3.80 7.42 7.94
CA ASP A 105 -2.52 7.73 7.32
C ASP A 105 -2.40 9.20 6.90
N LEU A 106 -3.54 9.88 6.66
CA LEU A 106 -3.56 11.29 6.27
C LEU A 106 -4.14 12.18 7.38
N VAL A 107 -5.37 11.91 7.81
CA VAL A 107 -6.09 12.85 8.69
C VAL A 107 -5.55 12.84 10.11
N LEU A 108 -5.30 11.66 10.68
CA LEU A 108 -4.78 11.52 12.04
C LEU A 108 -3.44 12.27 12.27
N PRO A 109 -2.37 12.05 11.47
CA PRO A 109 -1.11 12.77 11.67
C PRO A 109 -1.25 14.29 11.45
N LEU A 110 -2.08 14.72 10.50
CA LEU A 110 -2.38 16.15 10.29
C LEU A 110 -3.09 16.78 11.50
N LEU A 111 -4.03 16.04 12.09
CA LEU A 111 -4.77 16.48 13.27
C LEU A 111 -3.86 16.59 14.50
N LEU A 112 -3.00 15.58 14.72
CA LEU A 112 -2.02 15.56 15.81
C LEU A 112 -0.96 16.66 15.67
N ARG A 113 -0.61 17.06 14.45
CA ARG A 113 0.32 18.17 14.20
C ARG A 113 -0.31 19.54 14.49
N ARG A 114 -1.64 19.68 14.37
CA ARG A 114 -2.35 20.95 14.51
C ARG A 114 -2.98 21.17 15.89
N LEU A 115 -3.29 20.10 16.62
CA LEU A 115 -3.94 20.19 17.94
C LEU A 115 -2.99 19.63 19.02
N PRO A 116 -2.48 20.46 19.95
CA PRO A 116 -1.81 19.95 21.13
C PRO A 116 -2.82 19.15 21.96
N ILE A 117 -2.64 17.83 22.06
CA ILE A 117 -3.57 16.92 22.74
C ILE A 117 -3.67 17.32 24.22
N PRO A 118 -4.82 17.80 24.72
CA PRO A 118 -5.05 17.85 26.15
C PRO A 118 -5.17 16.40 26.62
N GLN A 119 -4.33 15.97 27.57
CA GLN A 119 -4.17 14.59 28.05
C GLN A 119 -5.46 13.92 28.62
N ARG A 120 -6.65 14.55 28.50
CA ARG A 120 -7.88 14.10 29.18
C ARG A 120 -9.07 13.72 28.28
N SER A 121 -8.98 13.76 26.95
CA SER A 121 -10.17 13.50 26.09
C SER A 121 -10.01 12.41 25.02
N PHE A 122 -9.43 11.25 25.35
CA PHE A 122 -9.32 10.11 24.44
C PHE A 122 -10.68 9.69 23.83
N LYS A 123 -11.77 9.76 24.61
CA LYS A 123 -13.14 9.50 24.13
C LYS A 123 -13.62 10.53 23.09
N ALA A 124 -13.39 11.82 23.32
CA ALA A 124 -13.78 12.87 22.38
C ALA A 124 -12.99 12.76 21.07
N PHE A 125 -11.71 12.40 21.15
CA PHE A 125 -10.85 12.18 19.99
C PHE A 125 -11.34 11.00 19.14
N SER A 126 -11.70 9.87 19.77
CA SER A 126 -12.27 8.72 19.07
C SER A 126 -13.59 9.07 18.35
N GLN A 127 -14.47 9.84 18.99
CA GLN A 127 -15.71 10.31 18.37
C GLN A 127 -15.47 11.24 17.18
N VAL A 128 -14.48 12.14 17.25
CA VAL A 128 -14.08 13.00 16.14
C VAL A 128 -13.58 12.15 14.96
N LEU A 129 -12.75 11.13 15.23
CA LEU A 129 -12.23 10.24 14.20
C LEU A 129 -13.35 9.45 13.50
N LEU A 130 -14.37 9.00 14.24
CA LEU A 130 -15.55 8.35 13.65
C LEU A 130 -16.36 9.29 12.75
N LYS A 131 -16.55 10.56 13.14
CA LYS A 131 -17.23 11.56 12.30
C LYS A 131 -16.44 11.85 11.02
N ILE A 132 -15.12 12.00 11.13
CA ILE A 132 -14.22 12.19 10.00
C ILE A 132 -14.33 11.02 9.02
N ARG A 133 -14.32 9.77 9.50
CA ARG A 133 -14.45 8.60 8.63
C ARG A 133 -15.77 8.60 7.87
N ARG A 134 -16.89 8.96 8.50
CA ARG A 134 -18.19 9.09 7.82
C ARG A 134 -18.19 10.18 6.75
N LEU A 135 -17.56 11.32 7.03
CA LEU A 135 -17.38 12.39 6.05
C LEU A 135 -16.50 11.94 4.87
N LEU A 136 -15.41 11.22 5.14
CA LEU A 136 -14.52 10.67 4.13
C LEU A 136 -15.24 9.67 3.22
N ILE A 137 -16.11 8.80 3.77
CA ILE A 137 -16.96 7.91 2.95
C ILE A 137 -17.80 8.73 1.97
N GLY A 138 -18.47 9.79 2.44
CA GLY A 138 -19.27 10.66 1.58
C GLY A 138 -18.43 11.36 0.50
N LEU A 139 -17.27 11.90 0.88
CA LEU A 139 -16.35 12.56 -0.07
C LEU A 139 -15.79 11.60 -1.12
N VAL A 140 -15.44 10.37 -0.73
CA VAL A 140 -14.94 9.35 -1.66
C VAL A 140 -16.04 8.95 -2.65
N LEU A 141 -17.29 8.77 -2.19
CA LEU A 141 -18.41 8.46 -3.08
C LEU A 141 -18.72 9.61 -4.05
N LEU A 142 -18.69 10.86 -3.56
CA LEU A 142 -18.85 12.04 -4.40
C LEU A 142 -17.73 12.17 -5.44
N ALA A 143 -16.48 11.93 -5.04
CA ALA A 143 -15.35 11.93 -5.98
C ALA A 143 -15.48 10.81 -7.02
N ALA A 144 -15.87 9.61 -6.61
CA ALA A 144 -16.13 8.48 -7.50
C ALA A 144 -17.26 8.80 -8.51
N TRP A 145 -18.33 9.46 -8.06
CA TRP A 145 -19.40 9.93 -8.93
C TRP A 145 -18.89 10.99 -9.92
N GLY A 146 -18.09 11.96 -9.47
CA GLY A 146 -17.49 12.96 -10.34
C GLY A 146 -16.60 12.35 -11.44
N VAL A 147 -15.81 11.34 -11.09
CA VAL A 147 -15.01 10.57 -12.06
C VAL A 147 -15.91 9.79 -13.03
N ALA A 148 -17.00 9.18 -12.54
CA ALA A 148 -17.94 8.47 -13.41
C ALA A 148 -18.58 9.39 -14.46
N LEU A 149 -18.89 10.64 -14.11
CA LEU A 149 -19.36 11.65 -15.06
C LEU A 149 -18.27 12.09 -16.05
N ALA A 150 -17.02 12.25 -15.59
CA ALA A 150 -15.92 12.67 -16.45
C ALA A 150 -15.48 11.60 -17.47
N LEU A 151 -15.71 10.32 -17.17
CA LEU A 151 -15.32 9.17 -18.00
C LEU A 151 -16.48 8.60 -18.83
N GLU A 152 -17.60 9.33 -18.98
CA GLU A 152 -18.77 8.88 -19.74
C GLU A 152 -18.46 8.54 -21.21
N SER A 153 -17.41 9.15 -21.78
CA SER A 153 -16.93 8.87 -23.13
C SER A 153 -16.22 7.51 -23.27
N ILE A 154 -15.81 6.87 -22.18
CA ILE A 154 -15.15 5.56 -22.20
C ILE A 154 -16.21 4.46 -22.10
N SER A 155 -16.50 3.83 -23.25
CA SER A 155 -17.61 2.88 -23.40
C SER A 155 -17.39 1.49 -22.80
N SER A 156 -16.20 1.17 -22.29
CA SER A 156 -15.89 -0.15 -21.74
C SER A 156 -15.38 -0.11 -20.29
N LEU A 157 -16.05 -0.89 -19.44
CA LEU A 157 -15.71 -1.07 -18.03
C LEU A 157 -14.32 -1.70 -17.85
N ALA A 158 -13.91 -2.59 -18.77
CA ALA A 158 -12.59 -3.21 -18.77
C ALA A 158 -11.48 -2.16 -18.95
N THR A 159 -11.69 -1.19 -19.86
CA THR A 159 -10.75 -0.11 -20.12
C THR A 159 -10.61 0.84 -18.93
N ILE A 160 -11.72 1.18 -18.27
CA ILE A 160 -11.70 1.95 -17.01
C ILE A 160 -10.89 1.21 -15.94
N GLY A 161 -11.09 -0.11 -15.83
CA GLY A 161 -10.31 -0.98 -14.93
C GLY A 161 -8.82 -0.98 -15.25
N LEU A 162 -8.44 -1.09 -16.53
CA LEU A 162 -7.05 -1.01 -16.98
C LEU A 162 -6.40 0.32 -16.62
N LEU A 163 -7.09 1.45 -16.85
CA LEU A 163 -6.64 2.80 -16.46
C LEU A 163 -6.40 2.89 -14.95
N ALA A 164 -7.34 2.42 -14.14
CA ALA A 164 -7.20 2.43 -12.69
C ALA A 164 -6.04 1.53 -12.22
N PHE A 165 -5.89 0.32 -12.78
CA PHE A 165 -4.79 -0.57 -12.44
C PHE A 165 -3.42 -0.03 -12.88
N ALA A 166 -3.36 0.66 -14.02
CA ALA A 166 -2.14 1.34 -14.46
C ALA A 166 -1.75 2.47 -13.50
N ALA A 167 -2.73 3.26 -13.03
CA ALA A 167 -2.50 4.28 -12.01
C ALA A 167 -1.91 3.67 -10.73
N MET A 168 -2.49 2.58 -10.25
CA MET A 168 -2.01 1.89 -9.05
C MET A 168 -0.64 1.23 -9.26
N ALA A 169 -0.34 0.75 -10.46
CA ALA A 169 0.96 0.18 -10.80
C ALA A 169 2.10 1.22 -10.73
N GLN A 170 1.81 2.53 -10.79
CA GLN A 170 2.83 3.58 -10.60
C GLN A 170 3.48 3.52 -9.21
N PHE A 171 2.80 2.96 -8.20
CA PHE A 171 3.40 2.76 -6.88
C PHE A 171 4.31 1.54 -6.81
N ALA A 172 4.26 0.62 -7.78
CA ALA A 172 5.00 -0.63 -7.74
C ALA A 172 6.54 -0.45 -7.75
N PRO A 173 7.14 0.42 -8.60
CA PRO A 173 8.59 0.66 -8.56
C PRO A 173 9.08 1.12 -7.19
N ALA A 174 8.33 2.02 -6.54
CA ALA A 174 8.65 2.53 -5.22
C ALA A 174 8.50 1.47 -4.12
N LEU A 175 7.43 0.67 -4.17
CA LEU A 175 7.17 -0.39 -3.19
C LEU A 175 8.25 -1.49 -3.28
N ILE A 176 8.53 -1.98 -4.50
CA ILE A 176 9.52 -3.03 -4.76
C ILE A 176 10.92 -2.50 -4.45
N GLY A 177 11.24 -1.29 -4.90
CA GLY A 177 12.51 -0.64 -4.63
C GLY A 177 12.76 -0.41 -3.14
N GLY A 178 11.74 -0.02 -2.37
CA GLY A 178 11.86 0.17 -0.93
C GLY A 178 12.17 -1.11 -0.15
N ILE A 179 11.71 -2.27 -0.62
CA ILE A 179 11.94 -3.57 0.04
C ILE A 179 13.28 -4.20 -0.40
N TYR A 180 13.56 -4.19 -1.71
CA TYR A 180 14.68 -4.94 -2.28
C TYR A 180 15.91 -4.08 -2.61
N TRP A 181 15.76 -2.77 -2.81
CA TRP A 181 16.83 -1.89 -3.29
C TRP A 181 17.30 -0.88 -2.25
N ARG A 182 18.41 -1.21 -1.57
CA ARG A 182 19.05 -0.37 -0.55
C ARG A 182 19.43 1.05 -1.00
N LYS A 183 19.59 1.30 -2.31
CA LYS A 183 19.96 2.62 -2.85
C LYS A 183 18.74 3.47 -3.25
N GLY A 184 17.52 2.95 -3.08
CA GLY A 184 16.30 3.73 -3.31
C GLY A 184 16.25 4.96 -2.40
N ASN A 185 15.95 6.12 -2.98
CA ASN A 185 15.89 7.39 -2.25
C ASN A 185 14.47 7.97 -2.33
N ARG A 186 14.02 8.64 -1.27
CA ARG A 186 12.77 9.41 -1.23
C ARG A 186 12.63 10.33 -2.45
N ASN A 187 13.69 11.07 -2.81
CA ASN A 187 13.63 12.00 -3.94
C ASN A 187 13.38 11.29 -5.29
N GLY A 188 13.96 10.11 -5.47
CA GLY A 188 13.72 9.29 -6.65
C GLY A 188 12.27 8.82 -6.71
N VAL A 189 11.69 8.41 -5.58
CA VAL A 189 10.28 8.00 -5.50
C VAL A 189 9.35 9.15 -5.88
N PHE A 190 9.55 10.34 -5.30
CA PHE A 190 8.70 11.49 -5.61
C PHE A 190 8.83 11.95 -7.07
N CYS A 191 10.05 11.97 -7.63
CA CYS A 191 10.27 12.34 -9.02
C CYS A 191 9.67 11.32 -9.99
N GLY A 192 9.93 10.02 -9.76
CA GLY A 192 9.36 8.93 -10.57
C GLY A 192 7.83 8.93 -10.54
N LEU A 193 7.22 9.05 -9.36
CA LEU A 193 5.77 9.14 -9.21
C LEU A 193 5.20 10.38 -9.89
N ALA A 194 5.83 11.55 -9.72
CA ALA A 194 5.36 12.77 -10.37
C ALA A 194 5.34 12.62 -11.90
N VAL A 195 6.44 12.16 -12.49
CA VAL A 195 6.54 11.94 -13.95
C VAL A 195 5.55 10.88 -14.43
N GLY A 196 5.48 9.74 -13.73
CA GLY A 196 4.58 8.64 -14.07
C GLY A 196 3.11 9.02 -14.00
N ILE A 197 2.70 9.69 -12.91
CA ILE A 197 1.32 10.16 -12.72
C ILE A 197 0.97 11.23 -13.76
N THR A 198 1.89 12.16 -14.07
CA THR A 198 1.64 13.18 -15.11
C THR A 198 1.44 12.54 -16.47
N LEU A 199 2.30 11.60 -16.89
CA LEU A 199 2.13 10.89 -18.16
C LEU A 199 0.85 10.07 -18.18
N TRP A 200 0.55 9.34 -17.10
CA TRP A 200 -0.71 8.61 -16.98
C TRP A 200 -1.93 9.54 -17.06
N LEU A 201 -1.89 10.70 -16.40
CA LEU A 201 -3.00 11.66 -16.45
C LEU A 201 -3.22 12.19 -17.87
N LEU A 202 -2.13 12.45 -18.61
CA LEU A 202 -2.22 12.85 -20.01
C LEU A 202 -2.82 11.75 -20.88
N THR A 203 -2.48 10.47 -20.65
CA THR A 203 -3.11 9.35 -21.36
C THR A 203 -4.61 9.26 -21.09
N LEU A 204 -5.02 9.49 -19.83
CA LEU A 204 -6.42 9.48 -19.44
C LEU A 204 -7.18 10.65 -20.08
N MET A 205 -6.60 11.85 -20.06
CA MET A 205 -7.19 13.02 -20.70
C MET A 205 -7.34 12.85 -22.21
N GLN A 206 -6.39 12.18 -22.86
CA GLN A 206 -6.44 11.90 -24.30
C GLN A 206 -7.57 10.91 -24.60
N GLN A 207 -7.73 9.89 -23.76
CA GLN A 207 -8.80 8.90 -23.92
C GLN A 207 -10.19 9.47 -23.60
N ALA A 208 -10.27 10.43 -22.68
CA ALA A 208 -11.50 11.13 -22.35
C ALA A 208 -11.85 12.26 -23.35
N ASP A 209 -11.07 12.43 -24.42
CA ASP A 209 -11.21 13.50 -25.42
C ASP A 209 -11.17 14.93 -24.82
N LEU A 210 -10.43 15.08 -23.71
CA LEU A 210 -10.27 16.36 -22.99
C LEU A 210 -9.08 17.19 -23.51
N LEU A 211 -8.24 16.61 -24.38
CA LEU A 211 -7.05 17.24 -24.95
C LEU A 211 -7.35 17.74 -26.36
N ALA A 212 -7.30 19.06 -26.56
CA ALA A 212 -7.39 19.66 -27.89
C ALA A 212 -6.03 19.57 -28.62
N GLY A 213 -6.03 18.98 -29.83
CA GLY A 213 -4.85 18.88 -30.70
C GLY A 213 -4.67 17.49 -31.31
N SER A 214 -3.65 17.36 -32.17
CA SER A 214 -3.27 16.07 -32.78
C SER A 214 -1.79 15.78 -32.51
N GLY A 215 -1.37 14.52 -32.68
CA GLY A 215 0.03 14.11 -32.52
C GLY A 215 1.02 14.85 -33.42
N GLU A 216 0.54 15.58 -34.43
CA GLU A 216 1.39 16.41 -35.31
C GLU A 216 1.56 17.85 -34.82
N THR A 217 0.68 18.34 -33.95
CA THR A 217 0.69 19.72 -33.46
C THR A 217 1.23 19.86 -32.04
N ASN A 218 1.30 18.78 -31.28
CA ASN A 218 1.73 18.81 -29.88
C ASN A 218 2.72 17.68 -29.56
N VAL A 219 3.92 18.04 -29.11
CA VAL A 219 5.01 17.12 -28.75
C VAL A 219 4.59 16.12 -27.67
N VAL A 220 3.69 16.52 -26.77
CA VAL A 220 3.16 15.64 -25.72
C VAL A 220 2.27 14.56 -26.33
N LEU A 221 1.37 14.94 -27.24
CA LEU A 221 0.51 14.00 -27.97
C LEU A 221 1.33 13.11 -28.92
N TRP A 222 2.39 13.64 -29.52
CA TRP A 222 3.32 12.86 -30.34
C TRP A 222 3.99 11.74 -29.53
N LEU A 223 4.42 12.04 -28.31
CA LEU A 223 5.04 11.06 -27.42
C LEU A 223 4.05 9.99 -26.93
N LEU A 224 2.78 10.38 -26.77
CA LEU A 224 1.68 9.50 -26.37
C LEU A 224 1.12 8.68 -27.53
N THR A 225 1.33 9.09 -28.79
CA THR A 225 0.98 8.29 -29.96
C THR A 225 1.99 7.18 -30.18
N PRO A 226 1.55 5.91 -30.33
CA PRO A 226 2.46 4.82 -30.61
C PRO A 226 3.15 5.01 -31.98
N PRO A 227 4.43 4.62 -32.12
CA PRO A 227 5.09 4.65 -33.42
C PRO A 227 4.33 3.78 -34.45
N PRO A 228 4.41 4.11 -35.75
CA PRO A 228 3.63 3.46 -36.80
C PRO A 228 3.83 1.94 -36.88
N THR A 229 4.99 1.43 -36.43
CA THR A 229 5.28 0.00 -36.33
C THR A 229 4.50 -0.72 -35.23
N LEU A 230 4.18 -0.04 -34.12
CA LEU A 230 3.38 -0.61 -33.02
C LEU A 230 1.88 -0.45 -33.27
N LEU A 231 1.48 0.59 -34.01
CA LEU A 231 0.11 0.70 -34.55
C LEU A 231 -0.20 -0.45 -35.52
N ALA A 232 0.78 -0.85 -36.34
CA ALA A 232 0.66 -2.02 -37.21
C ALA A 232 0.57 -3.36 -36.45
N ALA A 233 0.92 -3.39 -35.17
CA ALA A 233 0.79 -4.56 -34.28
C ALA A 233 -0.49 -4.52 -33.42
N GLU A 234 -1.46 -3.67 -33.78
CA GLU A 234 -2.75 -3.50 -33.06
C GLU A 234 -2.62 -3.04 -31.60
N VAL A 235 -1.48 -2.43 -31.22
CA VAL A 235 -1.32 -1.89 -29.87
C VAL A 235 -2.18 -0.65 -29.71
N SER A 236 -3.11 -0.67 -28.74
CA SER A 236 -3.97 0.46 -28.47
C SER A 236 -3.16 1.67 -27.95
N ILE A 237 -3.62 2.89 -28.26
CA ILE A 237 -3.00 4.14 -27.79
C ILE A 237 -2.92 4.14 -26.25
N THR A 238 -3.94 3.62 -25.59
CA THR A 238 -4.04 3.50 -24.14
C THR A 238 -2.95 2.58 -23.57
N ASP A 239 -2.74 1.41 -24.16
CA ASP A 239 -1.73 0.45 -23.68
C ASP A 239 -0.30 1.01 -23.82
N TRP A 240 -0.04 1.69 -24.94
CA TRP A 240 1.25 2.36 -25.17
C TRP A 240 1.50 3.47 -24.14
N GLY A 241 0.49 4.33 -23.91
CA GLY A 241 0.57 5.40 -22.93
C GLY A 241 0.82 4.89 -21.51
N MET A 242 0.13 3.82 -21.11
CA MET A 242 0.33 3.16 -19.82
C MET A 242 1.75 2.61 -19.69
N PHE A 243 2.25 1.92 -20.71
CA PHE A 243 3.61 1.39 -20.73
C PHE A 243 4.64 2.51 -20.57
N LEU A 244 4.50 3.58 -21.36
CA LEU A 244 5.40 4.73 -21.31
C LEU A 244 5.40 5.39 -19.92
N SER A 245 4.23 5.57 -19.31
CA SER A 245 4.12 6.20 -17.98
C SER A 245 4.86 5.39 -16.90
N LEU A 246 4.74 4.05 -16.92
CA LEU A 246 5.44 3.16 -16.00
C LEU A 246 6.94 3.11 -16.26
N LEU A 247 7.35 3.09 -17.54
CA LEU A 247 8.75 3.11 -17.94
C LEU A 247 9.42 4.40 -17.48
N ALA A 248 8.78 5.55 -17.73
CA ALA A 248 9.29 6.86 -17.31
C ALA A 248 9.38 6.98 -15.79
N ASN A 249 8.37 6.48 -15.05
CA ASN A 249 8.42 6.41 -13.59
C ASN A 249 9.61 5.58 -13.10
N LEU A 250 9.78 4.36 -13.63
CA LEU A 250 10.88 3.48 -13.26
C LEU A 250 12.25 4.12 -13.57
N LEU A 251 12.41 4.71 -14.76
CA LEU A 251 13.65 5.36 -15.16
C LEU A 251 13.96 6.58 -14.29
N CYS A 252 13.00 7.47 -14.07
CA CYS A 252 13.18 8.62 -13.17
C CYS A 252 13.48 8.17 -11.74
N TYR A 253 12.78 7.15 -11.24
CA TYR A 253 13.05 6.55 -9.94
C TYR A 253 14.50 6.05 -9.85
N VAL A 254 14.97 5.30 -10.83
CA VAL A 254 16.32 4.72 -10.85
C VAL A 254 17.39 5.81 -10.99
N VAL A 255 17.25 6.68 -11.99
CA VAL A 255 18.23 7.74 -12.31
C VAL A 255 18.36 8.72 -11.14
N VAL A 256 17.24 9.21 -10.61
CA VAL A 256 17.28 10.16 -9.49
C VAL A 256 17.73 9.48 -8.19
N SER A 257 17.38 8.21 -7.96
CA SER A 257 17.91 7.47 -6.79
C SER A 257 19.42 7.23 -6.88
N LEU A 258 19.97 7.03 -8.08
CA LEU A 258 21.41 6.87 -8.28
C LEU A 258 22.19 8.19 -8.19
N LEU A 259 21.60 9.28 -8.71
CA LEU A 259 22.23 10.61 -8.71
C LEU A 259 22.11 11.31 -7.35
N SER A 260 21.04 11.05 -6.60
CA SER A 260 20.80 11.67 -5.30
C SER A 260 21.52 10.92 -4.18
N ARG A 261 22.30 11.63 -3.36
CA ARG A 261 22.96 11.04 -2.18
C ARG A 261 21.91 10.60 -1.17
N ALA A 262 21.82 9.29 -0.92
CA ALA A 262 20.96 8.71 0.12
C ALA A 262 21.28 9.34 1.50
N SER A 263 20.25 9.82 2.20
CA SER A 263 20.39 10.45 3.50
C SER A 263 20.84 9.43 4.56
N LEU A 264 21.57 9.88 5.59
CA LEU A 264 22.02 9.01 6.71
C LEU A 264 20.86 8.29 7.40
N THR A 265 19.67 8.90 7.42
CA THR A 265 18.43 8.34 7.97
C THR A 265 17.91 7.16 7.15
N GLU A 266 18.01 7.22 5.82
CA GLU A 266 17.64 6.11 4.92
C GLU A 266 18.63 4.94 5.03
N ARG A 267 19.93 5.23 5.24
CA ARG A 267 20.93 4.18 5.49
C ARG A 267 20.67 3.43 6.80
N LEU A 268 20.23 4.13 7.85
CA LEU A 268 19.90 3.52 9.14
C LEU A 268 18.59 2.70 9.08
N GLN A 269 17.57 3.16 8.34
CA GLN A 269 16.32 2.40 8.14
C GLN A 269 16.49 1.22 7.17
N ALA A 270 17.30 1.36 6.12
CA ALA A 270 17.62 0.24 5.22
C ALA A 270 18.49 -0.83 5.91
N ALA A 271 19.28 -0.44 6.92
CA ALA A 271 20.05 -1.38 7.74
C ALA A 271 19.17 -2.23 8.67
N SER A 272 18.00 -1.74 9.09
CA SER A 272 17.07 -2.53 9.92
C SER A 272 16.20 -3.50 9.11
N PHE A 273 15.93 -3.22 7.83
CA PHE A 273 15.10 -4.08 6.97
C PHE A 273 15.90 -5.03 6.07
N VAL A 274 17.10 -4.64 5.63
CA VAL A 274 17.91 -5.44 4.72
C VAL A 274 19.08 -6.03 5.50
N GLY A 275 18.83 -7.17 6.14
CA GLY A 275 19.79 -8.18 6.57
C GLY A 275 21.21 -7.74 6.91
N VAL A 276 21.46 -7.52 8.20
CA VAL A 276 22.55 -8.23 8.87
C VAL A 276 21.88 -8.90 10.08
N PRO A 277 21.90 -10.23 10.23
CA PRO A 277 21.71 -10.81 11.54
C PRO A 277 22.87 -10.26 12.36
N VAL A 278 22.59 -9.27 13.20
CA VAL A 278 23.60 -8.72 14.10
C VAL A 278 24.11 -9.94 14.87
N PRO A 279 25.39 -10.33 14.72
CA PRO A 279 25.95 -11.34 15.59
C PRO A 279 25.70 -10.79 16.98
N GLU A 280 25.12 -11.60 17.87
CA GLU A 280 24.80 -11.25 19.27
C GLU A 280 25.99 -10.63 20.06
N GLN A 281 27.19 -10.60 19.47
CA GLN A 281 28.45 -10.14 20.02
C GLN A 281 28.68 -8.61 19.99
N ASP A 282 27.99 -7.82 19.15
CA ASP A 282 28.29 -6.36 19.05
C ASP A 282 27.35 -5.44 19.85
N SER A 283 26.60 -6.04 20.79
CA SER A 283 25.76 -5.33 21.77
C SER A 283 26.57 -4.58 22.85
N GLY A 284 27.89 -4.49 22.72
CA GLY A 284 28.74 -3.65 23.57
C GLY A 284 28.73 -2.16 23.23
N ARG A 285 28.37 -1.77 21.99
CA ARG A 285 28.43 -0.35 21.55
C ARG A 285 27.13 0.44 21.71
N LEU A 286 25.98 -0.22 21.74
CA LEU A 286 24.66 0.42 21.94
C LEU A 286 24.41 0.84 23.40
N TYR A 287 25.07 0.20 24.35
CA TYR A 287 24.96 0.51 25.79
C TYR A 287 26.06 1.46 26.27
N GLN A 288 26.32 2.54 25.52
CA GLN A 288 27.15 3.66 25.98
C GLN A 288 26.34 4.73 26.74
N THR A 289 25.23 4.33 27.38
CA THR A 289 24.60 5.19 28.38
C THR A 289 25.57 5.31 29.55
N ARG A 290 26.04 6.52 29.85
CA ARG A 290 26.95 6.82 30.97
C ARG A 290 26.23 6.65 32.31
N VAL A 291 25.81 5.43 32.63
CA VAL A 291 25.11 5.10 33.88
C VAL A 291 26.12 4.44 34.80
N THR A 292 26.20 4.93 36.04
CA THR A 292 27.05 4.36 37.08
C THR A 292 26.40 3.15 37.72
N VAL A 293 27.20 2.28 38.33
CA VAL A 293 26.68 1.13 39.10
C VAL A 293 25.72 1.59 40.21
N ALA A 294 26.01 2.71 40.87
CA ALA A 294 25.14 3.28 41.90
C ALA A 294 23.76 3.70 41.38
N GLU A 295 23.69 4.28 40.18
CA GLU A 295 22.43 4.69 39.56
C GLU A 295 21.55 3.48 39.19
N LEU A 296 22.17 2.41 38.67
CA LEU A 296 21.46 1.16 38.41
C LEU A 296 20.94 0.52 39.69
N GLU A 297 21.76 0.46 40.75
CA GLU A 297 21.34 -0.09 42.04
C GLU A 297 20.16 0.71 42.62
N MET A 298 20.20 2.05 42.54
CA MET A 298 19.08 2.90 42.97
C MET A 298 17.81 2.66 42.16
N LEU A 299 17.94 2.50 40.84
CA LEU A 299 16.80 2.26 39.96
C LEU A 299 16.13 0.92 40.28
N VAL A 300 16.91 -0.16 40.40
CA VAL A 300 16.39 -1.50 40.71
C VAL A 300 15.82 -1.56 42.12
N ALA A 301 16.48 -0.93 43.10
CA ALA A 301 16.02 -0.89 44.47
C ALA A 301 14.64 -0.24 44.62
N ARG A 302 14.27 0.66 43.70
CA ARG A 302 12.96 1.32 43.66
C ARG A 302 11.84 0.40 43.18
N PHE A 303 12.13 -0.57 42.32
CA PHE A 303 11.11 -1.48 41.75
C PHE A 303 11.11 -2.87 42.38
N VAL A 304 12.29 -3.44 42.64
CA VAL A 304 12.46 -4.81 43.15
C VAL A 304 12.66 -4.85 44.68
N GLY A 305 12.96 -3.70 45.29
CA GLY A 305 13.22 -3.55 46.72
C GLY A 305 14.70 -3.69 47.11
N ARG A 306 15.11 -2.94 48.14
CA ARG A 306 16.52 -2.79 48.56
C ARG A 306 17.20 -4.10 48.95
N LYS A 307 16.51 -5.01 49.64
CA LYS A 307 17.10 -6.29 50.10
C LYS A 307 17.43 -7.22 48.93
N ARG A 308 16.50 -7.35 47.97
CA ARG A 308 16.63 -8.24 46.81
C ARG A 308 17.65 -7.72 45.80
N THR A 309 17.70 -6.39 45.63
CA THR A 309 18.70 -5.71 44.79
C THR A 309 20.13 -5.94 45.31
N ARG A 310 20.37 -5.70 46.61
CA ARG A 310 21.69 -5.92 47.22
C ARG A 310 22.15 -7.37 47.11
N GLN A 311 21.26 -8.34 47.32
CA GLN A 311 21.59 -9.76 47.17
C GLN A 311 21.98 -10.10 45.73
N ALA A 312 21.25 -9.60 44.75
CA ALA A 312 21.51 -9.91 43.35
C ALA A 312 22.79 -9.23 42.82
N PHE A 313 23.05 -7.98 43.21
CA PHE A 313 24.31 -7.29 42.87
C PHE A 313 25.51 -7.90 43.60
N ALA A 314 25.34 -8.39 44.83
CA ALA A 314 26.38 -9.13 45.55
C ALA A 314 26.70 -10.48 44.88
N GLN A 315 25.67 -11.23 44.44
CA GLN A 315 25.85 -12.48 43.68
C GLN A 315 26.55 -12.23 42.34
N TYR A 316 26.17 -11.17 41.64
CA TYR A 316 26.82 -10.77 40.39
C TYR A 316 28.30 -10.41 40.62
N SER A 317 28.60 -9.65 41.69
CA SER A 317 29.98 -9.28 42.06
C SER A 317 30.83 -10.46 42.55
N GLN A 318 30.23 -11.58 42.96
CA GLN A 318 30.96 -12.81 43.28
C GLN A 318 31.29 -13.64 42.04
N GLN A 319 30.43 -13.60 41.02
CA GLN A 319 30.62 -14.32 39.76
C GLN A 319 31.46 -13.54 38.74
N HIS A 320 31.56 -12.21 38.91
CA HIS A 320 32.29 -11.31 38.01
C HIS A 320 33.26 -10.41 38.81
N GLN A 321 33.83 -9.40 38.15
CA GLN A 321 34.73 -8.43 38.78
C GLN A 321 34.04 -7.64 39.91
N PRO A 322 34.79 -7.21 40.94
CA PRO A 322 34.26 -6.41 42.04
C PRO A 322 33.64 -5.10 41.53
N LEU A 323 32.38 -4.87 41.89
CA LEU A 323 31.64 -3.68 41.49
C LEU A 323 32.02 -2.48 42.36
N VAL A 324 32.55 -1.42 41.76
CA VAL A 324 32.75 -0.13 42.42
C VAL A 324 31.60 0.80 42.09
N SER A 325 30.97 1.41 43.11
CA SER A 325 29.75 2.23 42.94
C SER A 325 29.90 3.40 41.96
N SER A 326 31.11 3.97 41.84
CA SER A 326 31.45 5.08 40.94
C SER A 326 31.88 4.64 39.53
N GLN A 327 32.00 3.34 39.28
CA GLN A 327 32.38 2.82 37.97
C GLN A 327 31.18 2.89 37.01
N LEU A 328 31.49 3.09 35.72
CA LEU A 328 30.50 2.95 34.65
C LEU A 328 30.01 1.50 34.58
N ALA A 329 28.70 1.33 34.46
CA ALA A 329 28.09 0.02 34.36
C ALA A 329 28.51 -0.67 33.06
N SER A 330 29.01 -1.90 33.17
CA SER A 330 29.29 -2.73 32.00
C SER A 330 27.98 -3.16 31.31
N ALA A 331 28.02 -3.40 30.00
CA ALA A 331 26.85 -3.83 29.23
C ALA A 331 26.22 -5.14 29.77
N ASN A 332 27.02 -6.00 30.41
CA ASN A 332 26.54 -7.23 31.05
C ASN A 332 25.76 -6.93 32.33
N LEU A 333 26.20 -5.95 33.13
CA LEU A 333 25.49 -5.52 34.33
C LEU A 333 24.14 -4.88 33.99
N ILE A 334 24.08 -4.07 32.92
CA ILE A 334 22.83 -3.46 32.46
C ILE A 334 21.83 -4.54 32.02
N ARG A 335 22.25 -5.52 31.22
CA ARG A 335 21.38 -6.64 30.82
C ARG A 335 20.91 -7.51 31.98
N HIS A 336 21.79 -7.77 32.94
CA HIS A 336 21.42 -8.48 34.18
C HIS A 336 20.35 -7.71 34.95
N THR A 337 20.49 -6.38 34.99
CA THR A 337 19.54 -5.46 35.62
C THR A 337 18.20 -5.42 34.90
N GLU A 338 18.18 -5.35 33.57
CA GLU A 338 16.94 -5.42 32.76
C GLU A 338 16.19 -6.73 33.00
N ARG A 339 16.90 -7.87 33.09
CA ARG A 339 16.28 -9.16 33.42
C ARG A 339 15.64 -9.17 34.81
N MET A 340 16.23 -8.51 35.80
CA MET A 340 15.62 -8.38 37.12
C MET A 340 14.35 -7.53 37.08
N LEU A 341 14.37 -6.43 36.33
CA LEU A 341 13.21 -5.54 36.19
C LEU A 341 12.08 -6.18 35.40
N ALA A 342 12.38 -7.00 34.39
CA ALA A 342 11.39 -7.74 33.62
C ALA A 342 10.72 -8.89 34.40
N GLY A 343 11.30 -9.30 35.53
CA GLY A 343 10.78 -10.36 36.40
C GLY A 343 9.87 -9.89 37.54
N VAL A 344 9.54 -8.60 37.61
CA VAL A 344 8.63 -7.99 38.60
C VAL A 344 7.31 -7.62 37.96
#